data_AF-A0A914SGC8-F1
#
_entry.id   AF-A0A914SGC8-F1
#
_cell.length_a   1.000
_cell.length_b   1.000
_cell.length_c   1.000
_cell.angle_alpha   90.00
_cell.angle_beta   90.00
_cell.angle_gamma   90.00
#
_symmetry.space_group_name_H-M   'P 1'
#
loop_
_entity.id
_entity.type
_entity.pdbx_description
1 polymer ?
#
loop_
_entity_poly.entity_id
_entity_poly.type
_entity_poly.pdbx_seq_one_letter_code
_entity_poly.pdbx_strand_id
1 'polypeptide(L)'
;LTYLIWFCIGILVLRKTQNAIAAVRYVKIHGPDVSEAVVAASPQFKQLLWTLDNEFQRPPAIFFLNQYALNMTFNFLCNTRDMEGVHERLIFITLDSTARDVLKQHWPRVRQVYWPTPSLYVSYFINFNV
;
A
#
# COMPACT_ATOMS: atom_id res chain seq x y z
N LEU A 1 39.41 -18.92 -9.80
CA LEU A 1 38.73 -17.65 -9.46
C LEU A 1 37.50 -17.40 -10.34
N THR A 2 37.63 -17.42 -11.67
CA THR A 2 36.54 -17.16 -12.63
C THR A 2 35.33 -18.09 -12.48
N TYR A 3 35.54 -19.39 -12.29
CA TYR A 3 34.45 -20.36 -12.09
C TYR A 3 33.66 -20.13 -10.78
N LEU A 4 34.35 -19.70 -9.71
CA LEU A 4 33.69 -19.36 -8.44
C LEU A 4 32.81 -18.11 -8.60
N ILE A 5 33.28 -17.13 -9.36
CA ILE A 5 32.50 -15.91 -9.66
C ILE A 5 31.23 -16.27 -10.43
N TRP A 6 31.33 -17.08 -11.50
CA TRP A 6 30.17 -17.53 -12.26
C TRP A 6 29.21 -18.39 -11.44
N PHE A 7 29.73 -19.21 -10.53
CA PHE A 7 28.90 -19.98 -9.60
C PHE A 7 28.11 -19.07 -8.63
N CYS A 8 28.75 -18.05 -8.05
CA CYS A 8 28.09 -17.05 -7.21
C CYS A 8 27.01 -16.28 -7.99
N ILE A 9 27.30 -15.86 -9.23
CA ILE A 9 26.32 -15.21 -10.11
C ILE A 9 25.13 -16.14 -10.36
N GLY A 10 25.38 -17.42 -10.65
CA GLY A 10 24.33 -18.43 -10.83
C GLY A 10 23.41 -18.57 -9.61
N ILE A 11 23.97 -18.60 -8.40
CA ILE A 11 23.18 -18.63 -7.15
C ILE A 11 22.32 -17.37 -6.99
N LEU A 12 22.89 -16.19 -7.27
CA LEU A 12 22.15 -14.93 -7.17
C LEU A 12 20.99 -14.88 -8.17
N VAL A 13 21.22 -15.34 -9.40
CA VAL A 13 20.18 -15.44 -10.44
C VAL A 13 19.08 -16.40 -9.99
N LEU A 14 19.41 -17.61 -9.52
CA LEU A 14 18.43 -18.57 -9.03
C LEU A 14 17.59 -18.01 -7.89
N ARG A 15 18.23 -17.35 -6.91
CA ARG A 15 17.53 -16.72 -5.78
C ARG A 15 16.55 -15.65 -6.26
N LYS A 16 16.96 -14.79 -7.20
CA LYS A 16 16.11 -13.72 -7.75
C LYS A 16 14.94 -14.30 -8.55
N THR A 17 15.18 -15.35 -9.34
CA THR A 17 14.12 -16.05 -10.09
C THR A 17 13.12 -16.73 -9.16
N GLN A 18 13.56 -17.37 -8.09
CA GLN A 18 12.66 -17.99 -7.10
C GLN A 18 11.77 -16.95 -6.43
N ASN A 19 12.34 -15.82 -5.99
CA ASN A 19 11.57 -14.71 -5.41
C ASN A 19 10.56 -14.15 -6.42
N ALA A 20 10.96 -14.03 -7.69
CA ALA A 20 10.07 -13.61 -8.79
C ALA A 20 8.88 -14.55 -8.98
N ILE A 21 9.14 -15.85 -9.05
CA ILE A 21 8.07 -16.85 -9.22
C ILE A 21 7.15 -16.86 -8.01
N ALA A 22 7.70 -16.78 -6.80
CA ALA A 22 6.91 -16.76 -5.57
C ALA A 22 5.96 -15.55 -5.53
N ALA A 23 6.45 -14.36 -5.88
CA ALA A 23 5.65 -13.15 -5.92
C ALA A 23 4.55 -13.19 -6.99
N VAL A 24 4.88 -13.61 -8.22
CA VAL A 24 3.87 -13.74 -9.29
C VAL A 24 2.80 -14.78 -8.92
N ARG A 25 3.22 -15.91 -8.34
CA ARG A 25 2.28 -16.93 -7.85
C ARG A 25 1.38 -16.37 -6.75
N TYR A 26 1.93 -15.60 -5.82
CA TYR A 26 1.18 -14.97 -4.74
C TYR A 26 0.10 -14.02 -5.27
N VAL A 27 0.46 -13.15 -6.23
CA VAL A 27 -0.49 -12.25 -6.91
C VAL A 27 -1.57 -13.03 -7.63
N LYS A 28 -1.21 -14.11 -8.33
CA LYS A 28 -2.19 -14.92 -9.06
C LYS A 28 -3.21 -15.58 -8.14
N ILE A 29 -2.78 -16.02 -6.95
CA ILE A 29 -3.64 -16.67 -5.96
C ILE A 29 -4.59 -15.66 -5.30
N HIS A 30 -4.08 -14.48 -4.92
CA HIS A 30 -4.85 -13.49 -4.14
C HIS A 30 -5.44 -12.35 -4.98
N GLY A 31 -5.18 -12.32 -6.29
CA GLY A 31 -5.76 -11.34 -7.21
C GLY A 31 -7.29 -11.26 -7.17
N PRO A 32 -8.03 -12.37 -7.00
CA PRO A 32 -9.49 -12.33 -6.82
C PRO A 32 -9.93 -11.53 -5.59
N ASP A 33 -9.15 -11.53 -4.50
CA ASP A 33 -9.47 -10.84 -3.23
C ASP A 33 -9.42 -9.31 -3.37
N VAL A 34 -8.76 -8.81 -4.42
CA VAL A 34 -8.65 -7.39 -4.76
C VAL A 34 -9.27 -7.06 -6.12
N SER A 35 -10.12 -7.96 -6.64
CA SER A 35 -10.79 -7.74 -7.91
C SER A 35 -11.76 -6.57 -7.86
N GLU A 36 -12.00 -5.95 -9.02
CA GLU A 36 -12.94 -4.83 -9.15
C GLU A 36 -14.32 -5.16 -8.56
N ALA A 37 -14.79 -6.40 -8.75
CA ALA A 37 -16.07 -6.86 -8.20
C ALA A 37 -16.09 -6.83 -6.66
N VAL A 38 -14.99 -7.22 -6.00
CA VAL A 38 -14.87 -7.19 -4.53
C VAL A 38 -14.79 -5.75 -4.02
N VAL A 39 -14.04 -4.89 -4.73
CA VAL A 39 -13.95 -3.46 -4.42
C VAL A 39 -15.31 -2.79 -4.56
N ALA A 40 -16.01 -3.02 -5.67
CA ALA A 40 -17.33 -2.44 -5.95
C ALA A 40 -18.43 -2.97 -5.01
N ALA A 41 -18.33 -4.22 -4.56
CA ALA A 41 -19.24 -4.79 -3.58
C ALA A 41 -19.02 -4.26 -2.16
N SER A 42 -17.84 -3.70 -1.86
CA SER A 42 -17.52 -3.29 -0.49
C SER A 42 -18.22 -1.96 -0.12
N PRO A 43 -18.98 -1.92 0.99
CA PRO A 43 -19.73 -0.74 1.38
C PRO A 43 -18.82 0.45 1.73
N GLN A 44 -17.63 0.18 2.26
CA GLN A 44 -16.63 1.20 2.60
C GLN A 44 -16.13 1.93 1.34
N PHE A 45 -15.89 1.19 0.26
CA PHE A 45 -15.40 1.76 -0.98
C PHE A 45 -16.52 2.46 -1.75
N LYS A 46 -17.76 1.97 -1.67
CA LYS A 46 -18.93 2.69 -2.17
C LYS A 46 -19.11 4.05 -1.49
N GLN A 47 -18.93 4.11 -0.16
CA GLN A 47 -18.96 5.36 0.59
C GLN A 47 -17.79 6.28 0.19
N LEU A 48 -16.60 5.71 -0.01
CA LEU A 48 -15.44 6.46 -0.52
C LEU A 48 -15.73 7.06 -1.90
N LEU A 49 -16.21 6.27 -2.86
CA LEU A 49 -16.57 6.73 -4.21
C LEU A 49 -17.60 7.86 -4.16
N TRP A 50 -18.64 7.72 -3.34
CA TRP A 50 -19.62 8.79 -3.15
C TRP A 50 -18.97 10.08 -2.62
N THR A 51 -18.04 9.95 -1.67
CA THR A 51 -17.29 11.10 -1.12
C THR A 51 -16.40 11.75 -2.18
N LEU A 52 -15.73 10.94 -3.00
CA LEU A 52 -14.87 11.38 -4.10
C LEU A 52 -15.65 12.22 -5.12
N ASP A 53 -16.85 11.79 -5.49
CA ASP A 53 -17.68 12.45 -6.51
C ASP A 53 -18.35 13.73 -6.02
N ASN A 54 -18.62 13.86 -4.71
CA ASN A 54 -19.44 14.95 -4.17
C ASN A 54 -18.66 16.00 -3.37
N GLU A 55 -17.57 15.64 -2.71
CA GLU A 55 -16.87 16.56 -1.79
C GLU A 55 -15.63 17.22 -2.38
N PHE A 56 -15.08 16.68 -3.46
CA PHE A 56 -13.80 17.12 -4.01
C PHE A 56 -13.97 17.87 -5.32
N GLN A 57 -13.60 19.16 -5.34
CA GLN A 57 -13.54 19.95 -6.59
C GLN A 57 -12.39 19.52 -7.52
N ARG A 58 -11.38 18.81 -6.99
CA ARG A 58 -10.21 18.30 -7.71
C ARG A 58 -9.88 16.90 -7.20
N PRO A 59 -9.37 16.00 -8.05
CA PRO A 59 -9.07 14.63 -7.65
C PRO A 59 -8.15 14.61 -6.41
N PRO A 60 -8.53 13.89 -5.34
CA PRO A 60 -7.68 13.69 -4.17
C PRO A 60 -6.62 12.62 -4.45
N ALA A 61 -5.57 12.64 -3.63
CA ALA A 61 -4.54 11.62 -3.68
C ALA A 61 -4.90 10.48 -2.72
N ILE A 62 -5.02 9.27 -3.27
CA ILE A 62 -5.38 8.06 -2.52
C ILE A 62 -4.11 7.27 -2.21
N PHE A 63 -3.91 6.93 -0.95
CA PHE A 63 -2.77 6.14 -0.48
C PHE A 63 -3.25 4.86 0.19
N PHE A 64 -2.75 3.72 -0.27
CA PHE A 64 -2.94 2.45 0.43
C PHE A 64 -1.85 2.29 1.47
N LEU A 65 -2.25 2.14 2.73
CA LEU A 65 -1.35 2.18 3.88
C LEU A 65 -1.44 0.89 4.67
N ASN A 66 -0.31 0.18 4.76
CA ASN A 66 -0.11 -0.88 5.73
C ASN A 66 0.88 -0.43 6.82
N GLN A 67 1.03 -1.24 7.87
CA GLN A 67 1.91 -0.95 9.01
C GLN A 67 3.37 -0.69 8.61
N TYR A 68 3.84 -1.29 7.52
CA TYR A 68 5.23 -1.15 7.05
C TYR A 68 5.48 0.19 6.34
N ALA A 69 4.44 0.82 5.81
CA ALA A 69 4.53 2.12 5.13
C ALA A 69 4.36 3.32 6.07
N LEU A 70 3.97 3.10 7.34
CA LEU A 70 3.68 4.17 8.31
C LEU A 70 4.83 5.17 8.46
N ASN A 71 6.07 4.69 8.58
CA ASN A 71 7.24 5.55 8.77
C ASN A 71 7.44 6.52 7.59
N MET A 72 7.29 6.02 6.36
CA MET A 72 7.41 6.85 5.16
C MET A 72 6.28 7.87 5.08
N THR A 73 5.05 7.44 5.38
CA THR A 73 3.87 8.30 5.40
C THR A 73 3.99 9.42 6.44
N PHE A 74 4.51 9.12 7.63
CA PHE A 74 4.66 10.14 8.69
C PHE A 74 5.71 11.17 8.33
N ASN A 75 6.80 10.78 7.68
CA ASN A 75 7.77 11.72 7.14
C ASN A 75 7.13 12.66 6.10
N PHE A 76 6.31 12.11 5.19
CA PHE A 76 5.58 12.91 4.21
C PHE A 76 4.58 13.88 4.85
N LEU A 77 3.76 13.41 5.80
CA LEU A 77 2.78 14.25 6.50
C LEU A 77 3.45 15.35 7.32
N CYS A 78 4.59 15.05 7.95
CA CYS A 78 5.37 16.04 8.69
C CYS A 78 5.95 17.11 7.75
N ASN A 79 6.55 16.71 6.63
CA ASN A 79 7.13 17.64 5.65
C ASN A 79 6.09 18.53 4.95
N THR A 80 4.83 18.09 4.93
CA THR A 80 3.72 18.82 4.29
C THR A 80 2.78 19.48 5.29
N ARG A 81 3.12 19.45 6.59
CA ARG A 81 2.23 19.91 7.68
C ARG A 81 1.77 21.35 7.51
N ASP A 82 2.67 22.21 7.07
CA ASP A 82 2.43 23.65 6.98
C ASP A 82 1.99 24.07 5.55
N MET A 83 1.73 23.09 4.66
CA MET A 83 1.23 23.32 3.30
C MET A 83 -0.30 23.28 3.29
N GLU A 84 -0.91 24.44 3.10
CA GLU A 84 -2.37 24.59 3.10
C GLU A 84 -3.04 23.80 1.96
N GLY A 85 -4.11 23.08 2.26
CA GLY A 85 -4.89 22.34 1.27
C GLY A 85 -4.32 20.98 0.87
N VAL A 86 -3.13 20.58 1.38
CA VAL A 86 -2.54 19.29 1.04
C VAL A 86 -3.28 18.17 1.77
N HIS A 87 -3.40 18.25 3.10
CA HIS A 87 -3.93 17.17 3.94
C HIS A 87 -5.42 16.92 3.73
N GLU A 88 -6.18 17.97 3.39
CA GLU A 88 -7.60 17.91 3.06
C GLU A 88 -7.87 17.06 1.81
N ARG A 89 -6.86 16.95 0.94
CA ARG A 89 -6.90 16.22 -0.34
C ARG A 89 -6.28 14.83 -0.27
N LEU A 90 -5.80 14.41 0.91
CA LEU A 90 -5.25 13.06 1.11
C LEU A 90 -6.33 12.14 1.65
N ILE A 91 -6.42 10.95 1.07
CA ILE A 91 -7.26 9.87 1.59
C ILE A 91 -6.38 8.64 1.80
N PHE A 92 -6.32 8.17 3.04
CA PHE A 92 -5.57 6.95 3.39
C PHE A 92 -6.50 5.76 3.51
N ILE A 93 -6.33 4.78 2.62
CA ILE A 93 -6.97 3.48 2.73
C ILE A 93 -6.07 2.61 3.60
N THR A 94 -6.45 2.47 4.86
CA THR A 94 -5.73 1.66 5.85
C THR A 94 -6.10 0.20 5.67
N LEU A 95 -5.07 -0.60 5.39
CA LEU A 95 -5.20 -2.01 5.08
C LEU A 95 -5.26 -2.84 6.36
N ASP A 96 -4.47 -2.53 7.38
CA ASP A 96 -4.48 -3.26 8.66
C ASP A 96 -4.91 -2.39 9.84
N SER A 97 -5.27 -3.04 10.95
CA SER A 97 -5.73 -2.35 12.16
C SER A 97 -4.63 -1.49 12.79
N THR A 98 -3.38 -1.93 12.74
CA THR A 98 -2.25 -1.17 13.30
C THR A 98 -2.08 0.15 12.57
N ALA A 99 -2.08 0.14 11.23
CA ALA A 99 -2.03 1.34 10.40
C ALA A 99 -3.20 2.29 10.68
N ARG A 100 -4.43 1.76 10.78
CA ARG A 100 -5.63 2.54 11.13
C ARG A 100 -5.51 3.23 12.49
N ASP A 101 -5.09 2.50 13.50
CA ASP A 101 -5.09 2.98 14.88
C ASP A 101 -3.95 4.00 15.08
N VAL A 102 -2.75 3.70 14.56
CA VAL A 102 -1.59 4.59 14.65
C VAL A 102 -1.79 5.87 13.84
N LEU A 103 -2.35 5.81 12.62
CA LEU A 103 -2.64 7.00 11.83
C LEU A 103 -3.71 7.87 12.50
N LYS A 104 -4.79 7.27 13.00
CA LYS A 104 -5.86 8.01 13.71
C LYS A 104 -5.35 8.70 14.97
N GLN A 105 -4.43 8.07 15.69
CA GLN A 105 -3.83 8.63 16.90
C GLN A 105 -2.97 9.87 16.61
N HIS A 106 -2.12 9.80 15.59
CA HIS A 106 -1.13 10.87 15.31
C HIS A 106 -1.68 11.96 14.40
N TRP A 107 -2.54 11.61 13.45
CA TRP A 107 -3.05 12.50 12.40
C TRP A 107 -4.58 12.41 12.26
N PRO A 108 -5.36 12.74 13.32
CA PRO A 108 -6.82 12.56 13.34
C PRO A 108 -7.58 13.41 12.32
N ARG A 109 -6.95 14.48 11.80
CA ARG A 109 -7.54 15.39 10.82
C ARG A 109 -7.46 14.87 9.38
N VAL A 110 -6.61 13.89 9.13
CA VAL A 110 -6.45 13.29 7.80
C VAL A 110 -7.57 12.28 7.57
N ARG A 111 -8.14 12.26 6.37
CA ARG A 111 -9.22 11.32 6.03
C ARG A 111 -8.65 9.91 5.89
N GLN A 112 -9.29 8.95 6.53
CA GLN A 112 -8.93 7.55 6.42
C GLN A 112 -10.15 6.65 6.23
N VAL A 113 -9.98 5.59 5.44
CA VAL A 113 -10.95 4.52 5.21
C VAL A 113 -10.30 3.21 5.64
N TYR A 114 -10.98 2.44 6.48
CA TYR A 114 -10.49 1.12 6.89
C TYR A 114 -11.03 0.05 5.92
N TRP A 115 -10.12 -0.60 5.20
CA TRP A 115 -10.45 -1.66 4.26
C TRP A 115 -9.49 -2.83 4.47
N PRO A 116 -9.88 -3.81 5.30
CA PRO A 116 -9.01 -4.94 5.63
C PRO A 116 -8.83 -5.86 4.42
N THR A 117 -7.60 -5.93 3.93
CA THR A 117 -7.23 -6.78 2.79
C THR A 117 -5.99 -7.59 3.14
N PRO A 118 -6.14 -8.76 3.79
CA PRO A 118 -5.01 -9.54 4.29
C PRO A 118 -3.94 -9.89 3.25
N SER A 119 -4.35 -10.03 1.98
CA SER A 119 -3.43 -10.29 0.87
C SER A 119 -2.47 -9.13 0.56
N LEU A 120 -2.80 -7.90 0.99
CA LEU A 120 -1.96 -6.71 0.84
C LEU A 120 -1.10 -6.41 2.07
N TYR A 121 -1.16 -7.26 3.11
CA TYR A 121 -0.34 -7.07 4.32
C TYR A 121 1.10 -7.56 4.13
N VAL A 122 1.38 -8.21 3.00
CA VAL A 122 2.63 -8.94 2.84
C VAL A 122 3.71 -8.05 2.23
N SER A 123 4.83 -7.94 2.95
CA SER A 123 5.96 -7.06 2.64
C SER A 123 6.78 -7.46 1.40
N TYR A 124 6.34 -8.47 0.62
CA TYR A 124 7.07 -8.98 -0.55
C TYR A 124 7.36 -7.90 -1.59
N PHE A 125 6.45 -6.93 -1.78
CA PHE A 125 6.62 -5.87 -2.78
C PHE A 125 7.65 -4.80 -2.40
N ILE A 126 7.96 -4.64 -1.11
CA ILE A 126 8.95 -3.65 -0.65
C ILE A 126 10.38 -4.20 -0.78
N ASN A 127 10.56 -5.52 -0.77
CA ASN A 127 11.87 -6.18 -0.88
C ASN A 127 12.27 -6.58 -2.30
N PHE A 128 11.57 -6.13 -3.34
CA PHE A 128 12.00 -6.32 -4.73
C PHE A 128 13.09 -5.34 -5.20
N ASN A 129 13.40 -4.34 -4.38
CA ASN A 129 14.37 -3.28 -4.67
C ASN A 129 15.57 -3.31 -3.70
N VAL A 130 16.12 -4.49 -3.44
CA VAL A 130 17.50 -4.66 -2.94
C VAL A 130 18.17 -5.82 -3.68
#